data_AF-A0A803TL29-F1
#
_entry.id   AF-A0A803TL29-F1
#
_cell.length_a   1.000
_cell.length_b   1.000
_cell.length_c   1.000
_cell.angle_alpha   90.00
_cell.angle_beta   90.00
_cell.angle_gamma   90.00
#
_symmetry.space_group_name_H-M   'P 1'
#
loop_
_entity.id
_entity.type
_entity.pdbx_description
1 polymer ?
#
loop_
_entity_poly.entity_id
_entity_poly.type
_entity_poly.pdbx_seq_one_letter_code
_entity_poly.pdbx_strand_id
1 'polypeptide(L)'
;MMDNSGFELQEERIPGSSAKTERTKEEHPKSHWSMLNIFLLCLLACTITTLVGVLIVSLVCASNTGFKAESRSKTNEGNSGTVGQGTPRTSPYHVDPKFQFLHHLTKSKKHEFPGGTIQWARFRKNAKEYPNEEEMAFGRSINAQRSQMTFGTLRIKSQGLRAPHWHFNANEQGYLLKGTAWIGVVDAGGSIVTTYNVTAGQIIFFPRNTLHWLKNVGTEECLFLLFFTTHDELQTLDMDDTFFLTPEDIAARSLKPQGGVDFIRTFQKQAEDQAINLPPNLAELVQSPHYNQSTDNLVWRYFFDLKGSTEFRFPGGIIQWARYVKDGKGLKPNERIYSEFLHSKEDTLTLGTLRIYSTGLRQPHFHFNANEMGYVISGCGKVGVIVSHSLSTDFTIGVGDVVFFAVGTQHYIKSTCDEDLLFILAFSTGNQLQTLDMDDYFHATADHILAQLFFKKQEEFKKIPRFNEDQAINLP
;
A
#
# COMPACT_ATOMS: atom_id res chain seq x y z
N MET A 1 -9.08 -53.06 21.41
CA MET A 1 -10.00 -52.26 22.25
C MET A 1 -9.66 -50.80 22.03
N MET A 2 -10.68 -50.04 21.60
CA MET A 2 -10.78 -48.58 21.53
C MET A 2 -9.83 -47.89 20.55
N ASP A 3 -10.16 -47.87 19.27
CA ASP A 3 -11.14 -47.03 18.53
C ASP A 3 -10.78 -45.54 18.44
N ASN A 4 -10.53 -45.19 17.18
CA ASN A 4 -10.27 -43.91 16.59
C ASN A 4 -11.53 -43.62 15.76
N SER A 5 -12.20 -42.48 15.97
CA SER A 5 -13.33 -42.09 15.12
C SER A 5 -13.24 -40.61 14.78
N GLY A 6 -12.89 -40.37 13.51
CA GLY A 6 -13.01 -39.07 12.86
C GLY A 6 -14.48 -38.65 12.71
N PHE A 7 -14.67 -37.34 12.65
CA PHE A 7 -15.93 -36.72 12.29
C PHE A 7 -15.93 -36.45 10.78
N GLU A 8 -16.64 -37.30 10.04
CA GLU A 8 -17.18 -36.96 8.73
C GLU A 8 -18.65 -36.56 8.91
N LEU A 9 -19.01 -35.43 8.30
CA LEU A 9 -20.38 -34.96 8.11
C LEU A 9 -21.01 -35.74 6.97
N GLN A 10 -22.22 -36.27 7.17
CA GLN A 10 -23.07 -36.64 6.05
C GLN A 10 -24.55 -36.38 6.32
N GLU A 11 -25.15 -35.68 5.37
CA GLU A 11 -26.57 -35.39 5.21
C GLU A 11 -27.41 -36.64 4.90
N GLU A 12 -28.67 -36.55 5.34
CA GLU A 12 -29.91 -37.13 4.82
C GLU A 12 -30.01 -38.64 4.48
N ARG A 13 -30.88 -39.33 5.23
CA ARG A 13 -32.12 -39.98 4.73
C ARG A 13 -32.94 -40.58 5.88
N ILE A 14 -34.22 -40.18 5.98
CA ILE A 14 -35.22 -40.83 6.85
C ILE A 14 -36.22 -41.57 5.96
N PRO A 15 -36.47 -42.88 6.17
CA PRO A 15 -37.60 -43.59 5.55
C PRO A 15 -38.86 -43.48 6.41
N GLY A 16 -40.01 -43.34 5.74
CA GLY A 16 -41.31 -43.16 6.39
C GLY A 16 -41.95 -44.45 6.89
N SER A 17 -42.90 -44.30 7.83
CA SER A 17 -44.12 -45.11 7.92
C SER A 17 -45.15 -44.48 8.86
N SER A 18 -46.28 -44.12 8.26
CA SER A 18 -47.67 -44.08 8.73
C SER A 18 -47.99 -44.27 10.22
N ALA A 19 -48.62 -43.25 10.83
CA ALA A 19 -49.82 -43.40 11.65
C ALA A 19 -50.61 -42.07 11.66
N LYS A 20 -51.90 -42.14 11.33
CA LYS A 20 -52.86 -41.02 11.33
C LYS A 20 -53.44 -40.83 12.73
N THR A 21 -53.37 -39.62 13.29
CA THR A 21 -54.36 -39.14 14.28
C THR A 21 -54.53 -37.62 14.20
N GLU A 22 -55.79 -37.23 14.00
CA GLU A 22 -56.51 -35.96 14.25
C GLU A 22 -55.80 -34.59 14.30
N ARG A 23 -56.27 -33.70 13.41
CA ARG A 23 -56.01 -32.26 13.41
C ARG A 23 -56.86 -31.54 14.46
N THR A 24 -56.22 -30.96 15.47
CA THR A 24 -56.70 -29.76 16.17
C THR A 24 -55.92 -28.56 15.65
N LYS A 25 -56.62 -27.59 15.06
CA LYS A 25 -56.05 -26.30 14.64
C LYS A 25 -55.94 -25.40 15.88
N GLU A 26 -54.72 -25.13 16.32
CA GLU A 26 -54.43 -23.93 17.13
C GLU A 26 -54.07 -22.78 16.19
N GLU A 27 -54.84 -21.70 16.24
CA GLU A 27 -54.57 -20.44 15.54
C GLU A 27 -53.55 -19.63 16.34
N HIS A 28 -52.35 -19.42 15.77
CA HIS A 28 -51.44 -18.38 16.24
C HIS A 28 -51.89 -17.01 15.69
N PRO A 29 -52.03 -15.95 16.52
CA PRO A 29 -52.42 -14.64 16.03
C PRO A 29 -51.23 -14.02 15.29
N LYS A 30 -51.32 -13.92 13.97
CA LYS A 30 -50.42 -13.10 13.16
C LYS A 30 -50.70 -11.63 13.51
N SER A 31 -49.81 -11.02 14.29
CA SER A 31 -49.80 -9.57 14.53
C SER A 31 -49.63 -8.86 13.19
N HIS A 32 -50.72 -8.32 12.67
CA HIS A 32 -50.72 -7.55 11.43
C HIS A 32 -50.18 -6.16 11.75
N TRP A 33 -48.87 -5.95 11.52
CA TRP A 33 -48.28 -4.62 11.61
C TRP A 33 -48.97 -3.71 10.58
N SER A 34 -49.69 -2.70 11.06
CA SER A 34 -50.30 -1.69 10.19
C SER A 34 -49.23 -1.08 9.28
N MET A 35 -49.56 -0.86 8.01
CA MET A 35 -48.70 -0.15 7.05
C MET A 35 -48.23 1.22 7.60
N LEU A 36 -49.04 1.83 8.48
CA LEU A 36 -48.68 3.05 9.18
C LEU A 36 -47.50 2.85 10.16
N ASN A 37 -47.44 1.71 10.85
CA ASN A 37 -46.35 1.40 11.77
C ASN A 37 -45.04 1.13 11.02
N ILE A 38 -45.12 0.44 9.87
CA ILE A 38 -43.95 0.23 8.99
C ILE A 38 -43.47 1.59 8.46
N PHE A 39 -44.38 2.44 7.98
CA PHE A 39 -44.05 3.78 7.52
C PHE A 39 -43.40 4.64 8.61
N LEU A 40 -43.95 4.66 9.82
CA LEU A 40 -43.39 5.41 10.95
C LEU A 40 -42.02 4.87 11.37
N LEU A 41 -41.79 3.56 11.30
CA LEU A 41 -40.50 2.95 11.64
C LEU A 41 -39.45 3.25 10.57
N CYS A 42 -39.82 3.25 9.29
CA CYS A 42 -38.95 3.71 8.19
C CYS A 42 -38.66 5.22 8.30
N LEU A 43 -39.66 6.04 8.64
CA LEU A 43 -39.47 7.48 8.84
C LEU A 43 -38.53 7.76 10.01
N LEU A 44 -38.68 7.02 11.12
CA LEU A 44 -37.78 7.10 12.28
C LEU A 44 -36.36 6.66 11.91
N ALA A 45 -36.21 5.58 11.15
CA ALA A 45 -34.90 5.13 10.68
C ALA A 45 -34.22 6.19 9.81
N CYS A 46 -34.95 6.79 8.87
CA CYS A 46 -34.44 7.86 8.00
C CYS A 46 -34.06 9.13 8.78
N THR A 47 -34.84 9.53 9.79
CA THR A 47 -34.51 10.72 10.60
C THR A 47 -33.28 10.46 11.47
N ILE A 48 -33.15 9.27 12.06
CA ILE A 48 -31.97 8.87 12.83
C ILE A 48 -30.73 8.83 11.93
N THR A 49 -30.79 8.21 10.75
CA THR A 49 -29.64 8.15 9.83
C THR A 49 -29.22 9.53 9.35
N THR A 50 -30.18 10.44 9.13
CA THR A 50 -29.90 11.83 8.75
C THR A 50 -29.27 12.60 9.90
N LEU A 51 -29.77 12.44 11.13
CA LEU A 51 -29.19 13.05 12.34
C LEU A 51 -27.77 12.57 12.60
N VAL A 52 -27.52 11.26 12.46
CA VAL A 52 -26.18 10.67 12.59
C VAL A 52 -25.25 11.17 11.49
N GLY A 53 -25.72 11.23 10.24
CA GLY A 53 -24.94 11.79 9.12
C GLY A 53 -24.58 13.26 9.34
N VAL A 54 -25.52 14.09 9.78
CA VAL A 54 -25.30 15.51 10.10
C VAL A 54 -24.35 15.66 11.30
N LEU A 55 -24.44 14.80 12.31
CA LEU A 55 -23.52 14.77 13.44
C LEU A 55 -22.10 14.39 13.00
N ILE A 56 -21.95 13.37 12.16
CA ILE A 56 -20.65 12.95 11.60
C ILE A 56 -20.04 14.08 10.78
N VAL A 57 -20.81 14.69 9.88
CA VAL A 57 -20.35 15.84 9.07
C VAL A 57 -20.00 17.03 9.96
N SER A 58 -20.81 17.33 10.98
CA SER A 58 -20.54 18.41 11.94
C SER A 58 -19.28 18.16 12.77
N LEU A 59 -19.05 16.91 13.21
CA LEU A 59 -17.84 16.51 13.93
C LEU A 59 -16.60 16.57 13.03
N VAL A 60 -16.71 16.12 11.79
CA VAL A 60 -15.64 16.22 10.79
C VAL A 60 -15.31 17.68 10.49
N CYS A 61 -16.31 18.52 10.23
CA CYS A 61 -16.14 19.95 10.03
C CYS A 61 -15.58 20.65 11.28
N ALA A 62 -16.05 20.33 12.49
CA ALA A 62 -15.54 20.90 13.74
C ALA A 62 -14.09 20.48 14.00
N SER A 63 -13.73 19.22 13.73
CA SER A 63 -12.35 18.72 13.85
C SER A 63 -11.39 19.37 12.84
N ASN A 64 -11.91 19.87 11.72
CA ASN A 64 -11.15 20.63 10.72
C ASN A 64 -11.03 22.14 11.03
N THR A 65 -11.64 22.66 12.10
CA THR A 65 -11.52 24.10 12.47
C THR A 65 -10.25 24.46 13.25
N GLY A 66 -9.27 23.55 13.32
CA GLY A 66 -7.93 23.81 13.87
C GLY A 66 -7.02 24.72 13.04
N PHE A 67 -7.52 25.38 11.99
CA PHE A 67 -6.80 26.40 11.24
C PHE A 67 -7.61 27.70 11.20
N LYS A 68 -7.50 28.51 12.25
CA LYS A 68 -7.85 29.94 12.18
C LYS A 68 -6.60 30.72 11.77
N ALA A 69 -6.64 31.26 10.56
CA ALA A 69 -5.73 32.28 10.09
C ALA A 69 -5.99 33.60 10.82
N GLU A 70 -5.00 34.11 11.55
CA GLU A 70 -4.93 35.51 11.93
C GLU A 70 -3.87 36.20 11.06
N SER A 71 -4.32 36.95 10.07
CA SER A 71 -3.58 38.14 9.64
C SER A 71 -4.58 39.24 9.31
N ARG A 72 -4.79 40.16 10.25
CA ARG A 72 -5.40 41.44 9.97
C ARG A 72 -4.35 42.51 10.26
N SER A 73 -3.78 43.04 9.17
CA SER A 73 -2.99 44.27 9.17
C SER A 73 -3.77 45.39 9.87
N LYS A 74 -3.14 46.08 10.82
CA LYS A 74 -3.24 47.54 11.04
C LYS A 74 -2.02 48.05 11.83
N THR A 75 -1.58 49.22 11.40
CA THR A 75 -0.44 50.06 11.82
C THR A 75 -0.63 50.81 13.15
N ASN A 76 0.52 51.24 13.70
CA ASN A 76 0.82 52.34 14.64
C ASN A 76 1.03 52.09 16.15
N GLU A 77 2.27 52.42 16.55
CA GLU A 77 2.76 53.18 17.72
C GLU A 77 2.31 52.85 19.16
N GLY A 78 3.31 52.72 20.05
CA GLY A 78 3.26 53.33 21.39
C GLY A 78 3.27 52.41 22.62
N ASN A 79 4.48 52.21 23.17
CA ASN A 79 4.85 52.24 24.61
C ASN A 79 4.35 51.18 25.64
N SER A 80 5.33 50.63 26.37
CA SER A 80 5.35 50.24 27.80
C SER A 80 4.40 49.15 28.34
N GLY A 81 4.98 48.08 28.90
CA GLY A 81 4.39 47.35 30.04
C GLY A 81 4.66 45.85 30.06
N THR A 82 5.55 45.40 30.94
CA THR A 82 5.79 44.00 31.32
C THR A 82 4.62 43.40 32.10
N VAL A 83 4.09 42.24 31.68
CA VAL A 83 3.59 41.17 32.58
C VAL A 83 3.78 39.82 31.88
N GLY A 84 4.52 38.91 32.52
CA GLY A 84 4.71 37.54 32.06
C GLY A 84 3.49 36.66 32.34
N GLN A 85 3.04 35.95 31.32
CA GLN A 85 2.16 34.79 31.47
C GLN A 85 2.55 33.75 30.41
N GLY A 86 2.78 32.52 30.87
CA GLY A 86 3.40 31.44 30.10
C GLY A 86 2.66 31.11 28.82
N THR A 87 3.37 31.25 27.70
CA THR A 87 2.98 30.71 26.40
C THR A 87 3.00 29.17 26.45
N PRO A 88 1.96 28.48 25.95
CA PRO A 88 2.11 27.08 25.56
C PRO A 88 3.21 27.02 24.50
N ARG A 89 4.21 26.15 24.69
CA ARG A 89 5.25 25.90 23.68
C ARG A 89 4.58 25.41 22.39
N THR A 90 4.30 26.31 21.46
CA THR A 90 4.20 25.99 20.05
C THR A 90 5.58 25.49 19.61
N SER A 91 5.62 24.35 18.92
CA SER A 91 6.89 23.81 18.39
C SER A 91 7.56 24.89 17.52
N PRO A 92 8.82 25.27 17.77
CA PRO A 92 9.48 26.39 17.08
C PRO A 92 9.99 26.03 15.67
N TYR A 93 9.65 24.86 15.14
CA TYR A 93 10.13 24.41 13.84
C TYR A 93 8.99 24.34 12.84
N HIS A 94 8.90 25.34 11.97
CA HIS A 94 8.05 25.30 10.79
C HIS A 94 8.71 24.37 9.77
N VAL A 95 8.26 23.11 9.71
CA VAL A 95 8.71 22.16 8.69
C VAL A 95 8.22 22.65 7.32
N ASP A 96 9.09 22.60 6.31
CA ASP A 96 8.72 22.93 4.94
C ASP A 96 7.56 22.02 4.48
N PRO A 97 6.42 22.57 3.98
CA PRO A 97 5.27 21.79 3.56
C PRO A 97 5.58 20.69 2.54
N LYS A 98 6.68 20.77 1.78
CA LYS A 98 7.09 19.71 0.86
C LYS A 98 7.26 18.35 1.54
N PHE A 99 7.64 18.31 2.82
CA PHE A 99 7.85 17.06 3.55
C PHE A 99 6.54 16.34 3.90
N GLN A 100 5.38 16.92 3.58
CA GLN A 100 4.12 16.16 3.54
C GLN A 100 4.04 15.22 2.32
N PHE A 101 4.87 15.46 1.30
CA PHE A 101 4.87 14.75 0.02
C PHE A 101 6.22 14.09 -0.29
N LEU A 102 7.30 14.46 0.40
CA LEU A 102 8.66 14.01 0.15
C LEU A 102 9.28 13.37 1.39
N HIS A 103 9.92 12.21 1.21
CA HIS A 103 10.72 11.54 2.24
C HIS A 103 12.08 11.10 1.68
N HIS A 104 13.15 11.58 2.30
CA HIS A 104 14.53 11.21 1.95
C HIS A 104 14.95 9.89 2.58
N LEU A 105 14.57 8.75 1.99
CA LEU A 105 14.77 7.44 2.63
C LEU A 105 16.24 7.11 2.91
N THR A 106 17.16 7.60 2.08
CA THR A 106 18.60 7.41 2.25
C THR A 106 19.14 8.00 3.55
N LYS A 107 18.45 8.99 4.12
CA LYS A 107 18.78 9.63 5.41
C LYS A 107 18.07 8.96 6.59
N SER A 108 17.12 8.06 6.35
CA SER A 108 16.37 7.38 7.39
C SER A 108 17.17 6.30 8.09
N LYS A 109 16.80 6.03 9.35
CA LYS A 109 17.40 4.96 10.15
C LYS A 109 17.34 3.62 9.41
N LYS A 110 18.50 2.97 9.31
CA LYS A 110 18.63 1.57 8.89
C LYS A 110 18.42 0.67 10.09
N HIS A 111 17.46 -0.24 9.98
CA HIS A 111 17.28 -1.33 10.93
C HIS A 111 18.18 -2.47 10.46
N GLU A 112 19.27 -2.69 11.20
CA GLU A 112 20.31 -3.65 10.88
C GLU A 112 19.99 -5.01 11.50
N PHE A 113 20.19 -6.07 10.71
CA PHE A 113 20.05 -7.46 11.11
C PHE A 113 21.27 -8.24 10.61
N PRO A 114 21.56 -9.44 11.15
CA PRO A 114 22.70 -10.24 10.70
C PRO A 114 22.74 -10.45 9.18
N GLY A 115 21.59 -10.75 8.57
CA GLY A 115 21.44 -11.06 7.16
C GLY A 115 21.11 -9.89 6.25
N GLY A 116 20.93 -8.67 6.75
CA GLY A 116 20.50 -7.55 5.90
C GLY A 116 19.93 -6.35 6.65
N THR A 117 19.19 -5.51 5.94
CA THR A 117 18.65 -4.26 6.51
C THR A 117 17.25 -3.94 6.02
N ILE A 118 16.52 -3.18 6.84
CA ILE A 118 15.24 -2.57 6.46
C ILE A 118 15.31 -1.05 6.68
N GLN A 119 14.79 -0.28 5.74
CA GLN A 119 14.54 1.16 5.90
C GLN A 119 13.07 1.46 5.58
N TRP A 120 12.51 2.46 6.26
CA TRP A 120 11.08 2.75 6.20
C TRP A 120 10.77 4.22 5.85
N ALA A 121 9.81 4.42 4.96
CA ALA A 121 9.03 5.63 4.82
C ALA A 121 7.60 5.32 5.31
N ARG A 122 7.36 5.55 6.61
CA ARG A 122 6.17 5.04 7.31
C ARG A 122 5.62 6.01 8.35
N PHE A 123 4.36 5.80 8.69
CA PHE A 123 3.77 6.35 9.90
C PHE A 123 4.28 5.60 11.14
N ARG A 124 4.47 6.35 12.21
CA ARG A 124 4.78 5.89 13.56
C ARG A 124 3.83 6.61 14.53
N LYS A 125 3.19 5.85 15.43
CA LYS A 125 2.26 6.39 16.43
C LYS A 125 3.00 7.21 17.48
N ASN A 126 4.16 6.72 17.90
CA ASN A 126 5.00 7.39 18.88
C ASN A 126 5.89 8.44 18.20
N ALA A 127 5.62 9.72 18.47
CA ALA A 127 6.38 10.83 17.90
C ALA A 127 7.90 10.74 18.19
N LYS A 128 8.30 10.09 19.29
CA LYS A 128 9.73 9.94 19.67
C LYS A 128 10.50 8.95 18.79
N GLU A 129 9.80 8.16 17.98
CA GLU A 129 10.43 7.19 17.08
C GLU A 129 10.81 7.80 15.72
N TYR A 130 10.38 9.03 15.44
CA TYR A 130 10.85 9.77 14.28
C TYR A 130 12.25 10.34 14.56
N PRO A 131 13.19 10.19 13.62
CA PRO A 131 14.54 10.73 13.78
C PRO A 131 14.59 12.26 13.61
N ASN A 132 13.62 12.84 12.90
CA ASN A 132 13.50 14.27 12.66
C ASN A 132 12.06 14.65 12.30
N GLU A 133 11.79 15.96 12.28
CA GLU A 133 10.47 16.51 11.99
C GLU A 133 10.05 16.37 10.51
N GLU A 134 11.00 16.21 9.57
CA GLU A 134 10.71 15.99 8.14
C GLU A 134 10.06 14.61 7.93
N GLU A 135 10.65 13.56 8.49
CA GLU A 135 10.07 12.21 8.46
C GLU A 135 8.74 12.15 9.23
N MET A 136 8.62 12.93 10.31
CA MET A 136 7.37 13.03 11.06
C MET A 136 6.26 13.67 10.22
N ALA A 137 6.58 14.72 9.46
CA ALA A 137 5.64 15.38 8.56
C ALA A 137 5.15 14.41 7.47
N PHE A 138 6.06 13.65 6.86
CA PHE A 138 5.70 12.65 5.85
C PHE A 138 4.84 11.53 6.44
N GLY A 139 5.29 10.92 7.54
CA GLY A 139 4.58 9.83 8.20
C GLY A 139 3.18 10.24 8.67
N ARG A 140 3.02 11.44 9.23
CA ARG A 140 1.71 11.98 9.59
C ARG A 140 0.84 12.27 8.37
N SER A 141 1.42 12.78 7.28
CA SER A 141 0.70 13.04 6.03
C SER A 141 0.09 11.77 5.47
N ILE A 142 0.89 10.69 5.30
CA ILE A 142 0.38 9.43 4.73
C ILE A 142 -0.68 8.77 5.62
N ASN A 143 -0.65 8.96 6.94
CA ASN A 143 -1.68 8.48 7.85
C ASN A 143 -2.95 9.33 7.79
N ALA A 144 -2.81 10.66 7.90
CA ALA A 144 -3.93 11.60 7.88
C ALA A 144 -4.72 11.55 6.56
N GLN A 145 -4.02 11.39 5.44
CA GLN A 145 -4.61 11.26 4.11
C GLN A 145 -5.11 9.84 3.81
N ARG A 146 -4.97 8.89 4.76
CA ARG A 146 -5.32 7.47 4.57
C ARG A 146 -4.75 6.94 3.26
N SER A 147 -3.43 7.10 3.09
CA SER A 147 -2.70 6.70 1.88
C SER A 147 -2.96 5.25 1.44
N GLN A 148 -3.38 4.39 2.37
CA GLN A 148 -3.43 2.93 2.22
C GLN A 148 -2.07 2.34 1.81
N MET A 149 -0.97 3.05 2.08
CA MET A 149 0.36 2.64 1.66
C MET A 149 1.41 3.01 2.70
N THR A 150 2.28 2.04 2.97
CA THR A 150 3.55 2.24 3.68
C THR A 150 4.65 1.69 2.79
N PHE A 151 5.80 2.36 2.73
CA PHE A 151 6.92 1.94 1.91
C PHE A 151 8.13 1.54 2.76
N GLY A 152 8.84 0.50 2.31
CA GLY A 152 10.12 0.10 2.87
C GLY A 152 11.07 -0.44 1.80
N THR A 153 12.36 -0.38 2.11
CA THR A 153 13.37 -1.14 1.34
C THR A 153 13.87 -2.28 2.20
N LEU A 154 14.03 -3.45 1.58
CA LEU A 154 14.56 -4.65 2.21
C LEU A 154 15.82 -5.07 1.47
N ARG A 155 16.95 -5.08 2.18
CA ARG A 155 18.21 -5.63 1.69
C ARG A 155 18.46 -6.97 2.33
N ILE A 156 18.80 -7.98 1.52
CA ILE A 156 19.17 -9.31 1.99
C ILE A 156 20.54 -9.63 1.42
N LYS A 157 21.55 -9.82 2.28
CA LYS A 157 22.90 -10.24 1.89
C LYS A 157 22.84 -11.58 1.14
N SER A 158 23.87 -11.89 0.35
CA SER A 158 23.99 -13.23 -0.24
C SER A 158 23.87 -14.30 0.85
N GLN A 159 23.11 -15.36 0.57
CA GLN A 159 22.76 -16.41 1.52
C GLN A 159 21.91 -15.96 2.73
N GLY A 160 21.55 -14.68 2.85
CA GLY A 160 20.62 -14.21 3.87
C GLY A 160 19.17 -14.63 3.58
N LEU A 161 18.32 -14.60 4.60
CA LEU A 161 16.91 -14.94 4.50
C LEU A 161 16.07 -13.93 5.30
N ARG A 162 15.04 -13.36 4.67
CA ARG A 162 13.92 -12.76 5.41
C ARG A 162 13.10 -13.92 5.96
N ALA A 163 13.09 -14.05 7.28
CA ALA A 163 12.47 -15.17 7.99
C ALA A 163 11.00 -15.38 7.57
N PRO A 164 10.46 -16.60 7.66
CA PRO A 164 9.04 -16.84 7.44
C PRO A 164 8.18 -15.97 8.35
N HIS A 165 7.28 -15.19 7.76
CA HIS A 165 6.46 -14.22 8.47
C HIS A 165 5.15 -13.92 7.74
N TRP A 166 4.27 -13.18 8.40
CA TRP A 166 3.04 -12.65 7.80
C TRP A 166 2.70 -11.27 8.37
N HIS A 167 1.85 -10.55 7.64
CA HIS A 167 1.36 -9.23 8.03
C HIS A 167 -0.14 -9.28 8.36
N PHE A 168 -0.51 -8.74 9.52
CA PHE A 168 -1.89 -8.79 10.01
C PHE A 168 -2.82 -7.81 9.33
N ASN A 169 -2.28 -6.64 8.95
CA ASN A 169 -3.06 -5.49 8.52
C ASN A 169 -2.70 -4.98 7.11
N ALA A 170 -1.92 -5.74 6.34
CA ALA A 170 -1.50 -5.32 5.01
C ALA A 170 -1.26 -6.52 4.08
N ASN A 171 -1.61 -6.35 2.80
CA ASN A 171 -0.96 -7.08 1.72
C ASN A 171 0.45 -6.48 1.52
N GLU A 172 1.38 -7.29 1.04
CA GLU A 172 2.71 -6.87 0.61
C GLU A 172 2.82 -7.00 -0.91
N GLN A 173 3.31 -5.96 -1.56
CA GLN A 173 3.63 -6.00 -2.98
C GLN A 173 5.00 -5.36 -3.19
N GLY A 174 5.87 -6.05 -3.92
CA GLY A 174 7.28 -5.71 -3.95
C GLY A 174 7.86 -5.74 -5.35
N TYR A 175 8.84 -4.87 -5.63
CA TYR A 175 9.66 -4.89 -6.83
C TYR A 175 11.09 -5.28 -6.45
N LEU A 176 11.61 -6.34 -7.07
CA LEU A 176 13.02 -6.71 -6.90
C LEU A 176 13.88 -5.83 -7.81
N LEU A 177 14.64 -4.90 -7.22
CA LEU A 177 15.49 -3.98 -7.95
C LEU A 177 16.85 -4.60 -8.32
N LYS A 178 17.40 -5.47 -7.46
CA LYS A 178 18.72 -6.10 -7.62
C LYS A 178 18.73 -7.51 -7.02
N GLY A 179 19.53 -8.42 -7.57
CA GLY A 179 19.75 -9.76 -7.02
C GLY A 179 18.76 -10.82 -7.51
N THR A 180 18.83 -11.98 -6.87
CA THR A 180 17.98 -13.14 -7.15
C THR A 180 17.55 -13.79 -5.85
N ALA A 181 16.24 -13.94 -5.67
CA ALA A 181 15.67 -14.52 -4.48
C ALA A 181 14.84 -15.77 -4.81
N TRP A 182 14.88 -16.74 -3.92
CA TRP A 182 13.92 -17.84 -3.87
C TRP A 182 12.87 -17.53 -2.82
N ILE A 183 11.61 -17.57 -3.22
CA ILE A 183 10.46 -17.20 -2.40
C ILE A 183 9.63 -18.44 -2.13
N GLY A 184 9.07 -18.50 -0.94
CA GLY A 184 7.98 -19.43 -0.66
C GLY A 184 6.80 -18.73 -0.02
N VAL A 185 5.62 -19.22 -0.37
CA VAL A 185 4.32 -18.70 0.07
C VAL A 185 3.44 -19.89 0.45
N VAL A 186 2.85 -19.82 1.62
CA VAL A 186 1.91 -20.82 2.11
C VAL A 186 0.50 -20.26 1.97
N ASP A 187 -0.36 -20.99 1.26
CA ASP A 187 -1.74 -20.57 1.02
C ASP A 187 -2.59 -20.51 2.30
N ALA A 188 -3.77 -19.92 2.17
CA ALA A 188 -4.75 -19.93 3.24
C ALA A 188 -5.17 -21.38 3.54
N GLY A 189 -4.81 -21.88 4.74
CA GLY A 189 -5.09 -23.24 5.18
C GLY A 189 -3.87 -24.17 5.21
N GLY A 190 -2.72 -23.73 4.69
CA GLY A 190 -1.46 -24.49 4.79
C GLY A 190 -1.37 -25.72 3.90
N SER A 191 -2.24 -25.83 2.89
CA SER A 191 -2.38 -27.02 2.05
C SER A 191 -1.49 -26.95 0.80
N ILE A 192 -1.16 -25.75 0.33
CA ILE A 192 -0.34 -25.51 -0.84
C ILE A 192 0.83 -24.60 -0.47
N VAL A 193 2.04 -25.10 -0.71
CA VAL A 193 3.26 -24.31 -0.64
C VAL A 193 3.72 -23.99 -2.06
N THR A 194 3.69 -22.72 -2.41
CA THR A 194 4.17 -22.22 -3.71
C THR A 194 5.57 -21.68 -3.55
N THR A 195 6.52 -22.18 -4.33
CA THR A 195 7.92 -21.74 -4.31
C THR A 195 8.40 -21.38 -5.71
N TYR A 196 9.23 -20.36 -5.84
CA TYR A 196 9.69 -19.84 -7.13
C TYR A 196 10.89 -18.91 -6.98
N ASN A 197 11.62 -18.71 -8.08
CA ASN A 197 12.69 -17.72 -8.14
C ASN A 197 12.17 -16.38 -8.68
N VAL A 198 12.75 -15.30 -8.18
CA VAL A 198 12.51 -13.91 -8.62
C VAL A 198 13.86 -13.25 -8.89
N THR A 199 13.93 -12.48 -9.96
CA THR A 199 15.10 -11.74 -10.44
C THR A 199 14.78 -10.26 -10.62
N ALA A 200 15.81 -9.43 -10.77
CA ALA A 200 15.65 -7.99 -10.91
C ALA A 200 14.68 -7.59 -12.04
N GLY A 201 13.75 -6.68 -11.74
CA GLY A 201 12.71 -6.24 -12.66
C GLY A 201 11.36 -6.94 -12.48
N GLN A 202 11.23 -7.83 -11.50
CA GLN A 202 10.03 -8.64 -11.29
C GLN A 202 9.29 -8.23 -10.01
N ILE A 203 7.99 -8.47 -10.00
CA ILE A 203 7.06 -8.09 -8.93
C ILE A 203 6.63 -9.33 -8.15
N ILE A 204 6.51 -9.14 -6.83
CA ILE A 204 5.93 -10.11 -5.89
C ILE A 204 4.66 -9.54 -5.29
N PHE A 205 3.72 -10.41 -4.92
CA PHE A 205 2.50 -10.04 -4.22
C PHE A 205 2.16 -11.11 -3.18
N PHE A 206 1.97 -10.71 -1.93
CA PHE A 206 1.55 -11.56 -0.83
C PHE A 206 0.29 -10.97 -0.18
N PRO A 207 -0.84 -11.70 -0.20
CA PRO A 207 -2.03 -11.23 0.49
C PRO A 207 -1.81 -11.14 2.01
N ARG A 208 -2.56 -10.25 2.66
CA ARG A 208 -2.66 -10.14 4.12
C ARG A 208 -2.86 -11.53 4.76
N ASN A 209 -2.20 -11.75 5.91
CA ASN A 209 -2.20 -13.03 6.64
C ASN A 209 -1.66 -14.24 5.87
N THR A 210 -0.83 -14.03 4.85
CA THR A 210 -0.18 -15.13 4.11
C THR A 210 1.24 -15.32 4.64
N LEU A 211 1.58 -16.53 5.10
CA LEU A 211 2.94 -16.86 5.53
C LEU A 211 3.86 -16.94 4.31
N HIS A 212 4.96 -16.19 4.32
CA HIS A 212 5.92 -16.16 3.22
C HIS A 212 7.35 -15.89 3.71
N TRP A 213 8.34 -16.21 2.87
CA TRP A 213 9.76 -15.96 3.14
C TRP A 213 10.53 -15.63 1.86
N LEU A 214 11.67 -14.97 2.01
CA LEU A 214 12.54 -14.57 0.89
C LEU A 214 13.99 -14.95 1.19
N LYS A 215 14.52 -15.92 0.45
CA LYS A 215 15.91 -16.36 0.55
C LYS A 215 16.72 -15.74 -0.58
N ASN A 216 17.81 -15.04 -0.27
CA ASN A 216 18.76 -14.67 -1.32
C ASN A 216 19.56 -15.91 -1.74
N VAL A 217 19.39 -16.32 -3.00
CA VAL A 217 20.09 -17.46 -3.62
C VAL A 217 21.17 -17.01 -4.62
N GLY A 218 21.27 -15.71 -4.87
CA GLY A 218 22.29 -15.09 -5.69
C GLY A 218 23.59 -14.80 -4.95
N THR A 219 24.61 -14.40 -5.71
CA THR A 219 25.93 -14.00 -5.17
C THR A 219 25.97 -12.53 -4.73
N GLU A 220 25.08 -11.69 -5.26
CA GLU A 220 24.92 -10.29 -4.85
C GLU A 220 23.80 -10.11 -3.83
N GLU A 221 23.73 -8.94 -3.18
CA GLU A 221 22.61 -8.59 -2.32
C GLU A 221 21.29 -8.50 -3.12
N CYS A 222 20.20 -8.92 -2.50
CA CYS A 222 18.86 -8.57 -2.97
C CYS A 222 18.49 -7.18 -2.45
N LEU A 223 17.85 -6.36 -3.28
CA LEU A 223 17.21 -5.11 -2.88
C LEU A 223 15.76 -5.12 -3.35
N PHE A 224 14.84 -5.25 -2.41
CA PHE A 224 13.40 -5.16 -2.64
C PHE A 224 12.89 -3.76 -2.28
N LEU A 225 11.99 -3.25 -3.11
CA LEU A 225 11.20 -2.05 -2.87
C LEU A 225 9.77 -2.52 -2.53
N LEU A 226 9.34 -2.38 -1.29
CA LEU A 226 8.15 -3.01 -0.74
C LEU A 226 7.08 -1.97 -0.39
N PHE A 227 5.87 -2.21 -0.89
CA PHE A 227 4.68 -1.45 -0.57
C PHE A 227 3.72 -2.32 0.24
N PHE A 228 3.23 -1.79 1.34
CA PHE A 228 2.30 -2.46 2.23
C PHE A 228 0.98 -1.71 2.25
N THR A 229 -0.15 -2.42 2.14
CA THR A 229 -1.48 -1.80 2.00
C THR A 229 -2.06 -1.32 3.34
N THR A 230 -1.29 -0.51 4.06
CA THR A 230 -1.65 0.09 5.35
C THR A 230 -1.08 1.51 5.42
N HIS A 231 -1.86 2.43 5.98
CA HIS A 231 -1.40 3.77 6.37
C HIS A 231 -1.14 3.87 7.88
N ASP A 232 -1.41 2.80 8.62
CA ASP A 232 -1.03 2.61 10.02
C ASP A 232 0.29 1.84 10.13
N GLU A 233 0.82 1.75 11.35
CA GLU A 233 1.98 0.91 11.65
C GLU A 233 1.75 -0.53 11.15
N LEU A 234 2.66 -1.01 10.31
CA LEU A 234 2.66 -2.38 9.82
C LEU A 234 2.80 -3.35 11.00
N GLN A 235 1.91 -4.33 11.08
CA GLN A 235 1.92 -5.36 12.09
C GLN A 235 2.42 -6.66 11.45
N THR A 236 3.53 -7.18 11.96
CA THR A 236 4.22 -8.36 11.45
C THR A 236 4.42 -9.35 12.58
N LEU A 237 4.37 -10.63 12.28
CA LEU A 237 4.81 -11.67 13.20
C LEU A 237 5.70 -12.67 12.46
N ASP A 238 6.87 -12.92 13.04
CA ASP A 238 7.86 -13.83 12.52
C ASP A 238 7.64 -15.24 13.13
N MET A 239 7.98 -16.27 12.37
CA MET A 239 7.71 -17.66 12.74
C MET A 239 8.47 -18.10 14.00
N ASP A 240 9.72 -17.67 14.16
CA ASP A 240 10.54 -18.01 15.33
C ASP A 240 10.00 -17.33 16.60
N ASP A 241 9.58 -16.07 16.52
CA ASP A 241 8.90 -15.39 17.62
C ASP A 241 7.64 -16.14 18.04
N THR A 242 6.81 -16.56 17.06
CA THR A 242 5.61 -17.36 17.34
C THR A 242 5.95 -18.67 18.05
N PHE A 243 7.00 -19.36 17.60
CA PHE A 243 7.46 -20.61 18.20
C PHE A 243 7.90 -20.41 19.66
N PHE A 244 8.74 -19.41 19.94
CA PHE A 244 9.25 -19.17 21.30
C PHE A 244 8.25 -18.50 22.24
N LEU A 245 7.22 -17.83 21.73
CA LEU A 245 6.12 -17.28 22.53
C LEU A 245 5.03 -18.33 22.84
N THR A 246 5.00 -19.44 22.12
CA THR A 246 4.08 -20.55 22.39
C THR A 246 4.58 -21.36 23.60
N PRO A 247 3.73 -21.64 24.62
CA PRO A 247 4.15 -22.49 25.73
C PRO A 247 4.69 -23.85 25.25
N GLU A 248 5.79 -24.29 25.83
CA GLU A 248 6.56 -25.46 25.36
C GLU A 248 5.70 -26.73 25.27
N ASP A 249 4.82 -26.96 26.25
CA ASP A 249 3.95 -28.13 26.30
C ASP A 249 2.85 -28.08 25.22
N ILE A 250 2.37 -26.88 24.87
CA ILE A 250 1.43 -26.65 23.78
C ILE A 250 2.12 -26.86 22.43
N ALA A 251 3.31 -26.30 22.24
CA ALA A 251 4.12 -26.52 21.03
C ALA A 251 4.41 -28.02 20.82
N ALA A 252 4.79 -28.74 21.88
CA ALA A 252 5.04 -30.18 21.82
C ALA A 252 3.79 -30.99 21.44
N ARG A 253 2.62 -30.64 21.98
CA ARG A 253 1.35 -31.30 21.63
C ARG A 253 0.92 -31.01 20.20
N SER A 254 1.18 -29.80 19.71
CA SER A 254 0.87 -29.38 18.34
C SER A 254 1.76 -30.06 17.31
N LEU A 255 3.08 -30.02 17.51
CA LEU A 255 4.07 -30.53 16.55
C LEU A 255 4.36 -32.03 16.70
N LYS A 256 4.08 -32.61 17.86
CA LYS A 256 4.33 -34.03 18.21
C LYS A 256 5.76 -34.51 17.83
N PRO A 257 6.82 -33.77 18.19
CA PRO A 257 8.17 -34.20 17.86
C PRO A 257 8.54 -35.49 18.60
N GLN A 258 9.46 -36.27 18.03
CA GLN A 258 10.11 -37.34 18.78
C GLN A 258 10.82 -36.76 20.02
N GLY A 259 10.57 -37.33 21.20
CA GLY A 259 11.04 -36.76 22.48
C GLY A 259 10.08 -35.76 23.14
N GLY A 260 8.97 -35.42 22.49
CA GLY A 260 7.92 -34.59 23.08
C GLY A 260 8.41 -33.21 23.52
N VAL A 261 7.99 -32.77 24.71
CA VAL A 261 8.36 -31.45 25.25
C VAL A 261 9.86 -31.29 25.49
N ASP A 262 10.57 -32.38 25.79
CA ASP A 262 12.01 -32.31 26.04
C ASP A 262 12.79 -31.98 24.76
N PHE A 263 12.29 -32.37 23.59
CA PHE A 263 12.84 -31.90 22.31
C PHE A 263 12.61 -30.40 22.11
N ILE A 264 11.40 -29.90 22.39
CA ILE A 264 11.09 -28.46 22.26
C ILE A 264 12.01 -27.62 23.16
N ARG A 265 12.29 -28.08 24.38
CA ARG A 265 13.22 -27.42 25.32
C ARG A 265 14.66 -27.34 24.85
N THR A 266 15.05 -28.10 23.83
CA THR A 266 16.41 -28.00 23.24
C THR A 266 16.59 -26.77 22.36
N PHE A 267 15.50 -26.17 21.88
CA PHE A 267 15.56 -24.98 21.03
C PHE A 267 15.94 -23.76 21.87
N GLN A 268 16.90 -22.98 21.38
CA GLN A 268 17.35 -21.77 22.05
C GLN A 268 17.02 -20.55 21.19
N LYS A 269 16.33 -19.58 21.79
CA LYS A 269 16.08 -18.30 21.13
C LYS A 269 17.41 -17.57 20.94
N GLN A 270 17.64 -17.09 19.73
CA GLN A 270 18.83 -16.30 19.43
C GLN A 270 18.74 -14.93 20.11
N ALA A 271 19.89 -14.38 20.49
CA ALA A 271 19.94 -13.05 21.11
C ALA A 271 19.67 -11.94 20.08
N GLU A 272 20.14 -12.16 18.85
CA GLU A 272 19.88 -11.28 17.72
C GLU A 272 18.48 -11.49 17.16
N ASP A 273 17.88 -10.40 16.70
CA ASP A 273 16.65 -10.42 15.92
C ASP A 273 16.86 -11.19 14.61
N GLN A 274 16.02 -12.21 14.39
CA GLN A 274 16.11 -13.13 13.26
C GLN A 274 15.30 -12.68 12.04
N ALA A 275 14.67 -11.51 12.07
CA ALA A 275 13.82 -11.04 10.98
C ALA A 275 14.54 -11.11 9.63
N ILE A 276 15.81 -10.71 9.55
CA ILE A 276 16.68 -11.02 8.40
C ILE A 276 17.91 -11.77 8.91
N ASN A 277 17.87 -13.10 8.81
CA ASN A 277 18.90 -13.94 9.39
C ASN A 277 20.03 -14.27 8.39
N LEU A 278 21.21 -14.46 8.95
CA LEU A 278 22.38 -15.05 8.30
C LEU A 278 23.28 -15.63 9.38
N PRO A 279 23.05 -16.89 9.79
CA PRO A 279 23.85 -17.54 10.82
C PRO A 279 25.33 -17.66 10.39
N PRO A 280 26.30 -17.41 11.27
CA PRO A 280 27.72 -17.52 10.94
C PRO A 280 28.13 -18.97 10.61
N ASN A 281 27.45 -19.97 11.18
CA ASN A 281 27.65 -21.39 10.93
C ASN A 281 26.62 -21.96 9.91
N LEU A 282 26.11 -21.14 8.99
CA LEU A 282 25.08 -21.55 8.02
C LEU A 282 25.42 -22.84 7.26
N ALA A 283 26.69 -23.04 6.90
CA ALA A 283 27.16 -24.23 6.18
C ALA A 283 27.05 -25.53 7.00
N GLU A 284 27.07 -25.43 8.33
CA GLU A 284 26.86 -26.57 9.23
C GLU A 284 25.36 -26.85 9.43
N LEU A 285 24.56 -25.78 9.52
CA LEU A 285 23.13 -25.84 9.80
C LEU A 285 22.29 -26.31 8.60
N VAL A 286 22.68 -25.93 7.39
CA VAL A 286 21.89 -26.17 6.18
C VAL A 286 22.69 -27.03 5.20
N GLN A 287 22.25 -28.28 5.04
CA GLN A 287 22.88 -29.24 4.14
C GLN A 287 21.95 -29.54 2.96
N SER A 288 22.50 -29.50 1.74
CA SER A 288 21.80 -29.83 0.50
C SER A 288 20.43 -29.13 0.33
N PRO A 289 20.35 -27.79 0.42
CA PRO A 289 19.09 -27.09 0.23
C PRO A 289 18.58 -27.26 -1.21
N HIS A 290 17.26 -27.46 -1.35
CA HIS A 290 16.61 -27.58 -2.65
C HIS A 290 15.70 -26.37 -2.88
N TYR A 291 15.89 -25.71 -4.02
CA TYR A 291 15.14 -24.51 -4.41
C TYR A 291 14.25 -24.81 -5.61
N ASN A 292 13.37 -25.80 -5.44
CA ASN A 292 12.43 -26.20 -6.48
C ASN A 292 11.44 -25.07 -6.76
N GLN A 293 10.90 -25.08 -7.97
CA GLN A 293 9.82 -24.20 -8.39
C GLN A 293 8.53 -25.00 -8.53
N SER A 294 7.44 -24.45 -8.00
CA SER A 294 6.08 -24.97 -8.16
C SER A 294 5.58 -24.79 -9.60
N THR A 295 4.48 -25.44 -9.96
CA THR A 295 3.86 -25.27 -11.29
C THR A 295 3.47 -23.82 -11.57
N ASP A 296 3.65 -23.38 -12.82
CA ASP A 296 3.40 -22.01 -13.28
C ASP A 296 2.06 -21.40 -12.85
N ASN A 297 0.96 -22.17 -12.85
CA ASN A 297 -0.35 -21.67 -12.42
C ASN A 297 -0.36 -21.15 -10.98
N LEU A 298 0.39 -21.80 -10.08
CA LEU A 298 0.52 -21.37 -8.70
C LEU A 298 1.45 -20.15 -8.59
N VAL A 299 2.57 -20.20 -9.30
CA VAL A 299 3.60 -19.15 -9.27
C VAL A 299 3.04 -17.82 -9.74
N TRP A 300 2.35 -17.79 -10.88
CA TRP A 300 1.85 -16.56 -11.49
C TRP A 300 0.76 -15.82 -10.67
N ARG A 301 0.27 -16.40 -9.57
CA ARG A 301 -0.59 -15.68 -8.61
C ARG A 301 0.21 -14.67 -7.78
N TYR A 302 1.42 -15.04 -7.39
CA TYR A 302 2.27 -14.27 -6.48
C TYR A 302 3.42 -13.55 -7.18
N PHE A 303 3.52 -13.70 -8.50
CA PHE A 303 4.64 -13.27 -9.33
C PHE A 303 4.16 -12.57 -10.61
N PHE A 304 4.84 -11.48 -10.99
CA PHE A 304 4.65 -10.82 -12.28
C PHE A 304 5.98 -10.36 -12.89
N ASP A 305 6.23 -10.71 -14.15
CA ASP A 305 7.43 -10.29 -14.88
C ASP A 305 7.25 -8.88 -15.47
N LEU A 306 7.42 -7.85 -14.62
CA LEU A 306 7.21 -6.46 -15.04
C LEU A 306 8.20 -6.04 -16.13
N LYS A 307 9.47 -6.42 -16.01
CA LYS A 307 10.51 -6.14 -17.02
C LYS A 307 10.16 -6.72 -18.40
N GLY A 308 9.62 -7.94 -18.45
CA GLY A 308 9.16 -8.58 -19.68
C GLY A 308 7.72 -8.21 -20.12
N SER A 309 7.04 -7.33 -19.39
CA SER A 309 5.68 -6.92 -19.70
C SER A 309 5.61 -5.88 -20.83
N THR A 310 4.40 -5.64 -21.33
CA THR A 310 4.15 -4.65 -22.39
C THR A 310 4.54 -3.25 -21.95
N GLU A 311 5.35 -2.57 -22.77
CA GLU A 311 5.70 -1.17 -22.60
C GLU A 311 4.66 -0.25 -23.26
N PHE A 312 4.13 0.68 -22.47
CA PHE A 312 3.29 1.78 -22.96
C PHE A 312 4.17 3.00 -23.16
N ARG A 313 4.50 3.28 -24.43
CA ARG A 313 5.40 4.37 -24.81
C ARG A 313 4.59 5.63 -25.12
N PHE A 314 5.07 6.75 -24.62
CA PHE A 314 4.59 8.10 -24.96
C PHE A 314 5.81 8.97 -25.29
N PRO A 315 5.66 10.13 -25.95
CA PRO A 315 6.80 10.91 -26.42
C PRO A 315 7.84 11.25 -25.36
N GLY A 316 7.42 11.45 -24.11
CA GLY A 316 8.30 11.77 -22.97
C GLY A 316 8.78 10.58 -22.14
N GLY A 317 8.45 9.33 -22.48
CA GLY A 317 8.79 8.22 -21.61
C GLY A 317 8.13 6.87 -21.88
N ILE A 318 8.20 6.00 -20.87
CA ILE A 318 7.68 4.63 -20.88
C ILE A 318 7.00 4.34 -19.56
N ILE A 319 5.82 3.70 -19.60
CA ILE A 319 5.22 3.06 -18.44
C ILE A 319 5.06 1.56 -18.67
N GLN A 320 5.33 0.76 -17.65
CA GLN A 320 4.96 -0.66 -17.59
C GLN A 320 4.08 -0.90 -16.36
N TRP A 321 3.14 -1.84 -16.45
CA TRP A 321 2.13 -2.04 -15.43
C TRP A 321 2.06 -3.49 -14.93
N ALA A 322 2.06 -3.66 -13.62
CA ALA A 322 1.63 -4.86 -12.90
C ALA A 322 0.30 -4.52 -12.20
N ARG A 323 -0.82 -4.81 -12.87
CA ARG A 323 -2.15 -4.34 -12.46
C ARG A 323 -3.25 -5.33 -12.78
N TYR A 324 -4.41 -5.11 -12.19
CA TYR A 324 -5.65 -5.67 -12.71
C TYR A 324 -6.03 -4.97 -14.03
N VAL A 325 -6.41 -5.75 -15.04
CA VAL A 325 -6.98 -5.25 -16.29
C VAL A 325 -8.40 -5.78 -16.44
N LYS A 326 -9.35 -4.85 -16.47
CA LYS A 326 -10.77 -5.19 -16.69
C LYS A 326 -10.93 -5.94 -18.02
N ASP A 327 -11.73 -7.01 -17.99
CA ASP A 327 -11.99 -7.92 -19.12
C ASP A 327 -10.77 -8.71 -19.63
N GLY A 328 -9.58 -8.54 -19.02
CA GLY A 328 -8.37 -9.31 -19.31
C GLY A 328 -7.87 -9.22 -20.77
N LYS A 329 -8.32 -8.21 -21.51
CA LYS A 329 -8.00 -8.04 -22.93
C LYS A 329 -6.54 -7.61 -23.10
N GLY A 330 -5.82 -8.31 -23.98
CA GLY A 330 -4.41 -8.04 -24.27
C GLY A 330 -3.41 -8.62 -23.26
N LEU A 331 -3.89 -9.28 -22.20
CA LEU A 331 -3.02 -9.96 -21.23
C LEU A 331 -2.54 -11.31 -21.77
N LYS A 332 -1.26 -11.60 -21.54
CA LYS A 332 -0.70 -12.96 -21.66
C LYS A 332 -1.32 -13.90 -20.59
N PRO A 333 -1.28 -15.24 -20.76
CA PRO A 333 -1.88 -16.16 -19.80
C PRO A 333 -1.40 -16.00 -18.35
N ASN A 334 -0.09 -15.79 -18.17
CA ASN A 334 0.51 -15.53 -16.85
C ASN A 334 0.03 -14.19 -16.26
N GLU A 335 -0.01 -13.13 -17.06
CA GLU A 335 -0.49 -11.81 -16.65
C GLU A 335 -1.97 -11.84 -16.27
N ARG A 336 -2.78 -12.67 -16.94
CA ARG A 336 -4.19 -12.88 -16.60
C ARG A 336 -4.36 -13.52 -15.23
N ILE A 337 -3.60 -14.57 -14.93
CA ILE A 337 -3.65 -15.23 -13.61
C ILE A 337 -3.27 -14.24 -12.51
N TYR A 338 -2.21 -13.45 -12.71
CA TYR A 338 -1.82 -12.41 -11.76
C TYR A 338 -2.92 -11.35 -11.59
N SER A 339 -3.44 -10.82 -12.70
CA SER A 339 -4.49 -9.79 -12.73
C SER A 339 -5.75 -10.23 -12.00
N GLU A 340 -6.23 -11.45 -12.27
CA GLU A 340 -7.42 -12.02 -11.63
C GLU A 340 -7.17 -12.31 -10.15
N PHE A 341 -6.01 -12.84 -9.80
CA PHE A 341 -5.66 -13.09 -8.40
C PHE A 341 -5.56 -11.80 -7.60
N LEU A 342 -4.94 -10.76 -8.14
CA LEU A 342 -4.84 -9.44 -7.52
C LEU A 342 -6.24 -8.84 -7.30
N HIS A 343 -7.14 -8.93 -8.29
CA HIS A 343 -8.51 -8.44 -8.15
C HIS A 343 -9.35 -9.24 -7.14
N SER A 344 -9.01 -10.51 -6.91
CA SER A 344 -9.68 -11.35 -5.91
C SER A 344 -9.37 -10.98 -4.46
N LYS A 345 -8.43 -10.05 -4.22
CA LYS A 345 -8.02 -9.60 -2.90
C LYS A 345 -8.49 -8.17 -2.65
N GLU A 346 -8.90 -7.91 -1.42
CA GLU A 346 -9.22 -6.56 -0.96
C GLU A 346 -7.94 -5.73 -0.81
N ASP A 347 -8.09 -4.40 -0.92
CA ASP A 347 -7.04 -3.42 -0.65
C ASP A 347 -5.72 -3.71 -1.41
N THR A 348 -5.79 -4.03 -2.70
CA THR A 348 -4.60 -4.25 -3.54
C THR A 348 -4.08 -2.97 -4.17
N LEU A 349 -2.80 -3.01 -4.58
CA LEU A 349 -2.16 -1.90 -5.28
C LEU A 349 -1.99 -2.23 -6.77
N THR A 350 -2.05 -1.19 -7.58
CA THR A 350 -1.52 -1.23 -8.94
C THR A 350 -0.07 -0.75 -8.89
N LEU A 351 0.88 -1.58 -9.33
CA LEU A 351 2.29 -1.20 -9.42
C LEU A 351 2.69 -0.94 -10.87
N GLY A 352 3.68 -0.09 -11.07
CA GLY A 352 4.24 0.14 -12.40
C GLY A 352 5.53 0.93 -12.34
N THR A 353 6.37 0.77 -13.36
CA THR A 353 7.52 1.66 -13.54
C THR A 353 7.15 2.82 -14.42
N LEU A 354 7.55 4.03 -14.04
CA LEU A 354 7.47 5.22 -14.87
C LEU A 354 8.89 5.68 -15.19
N ARG A 355 9.26 5.62 -16.46
CA ARG A 355 10.47 6.22 -17.01
C ARG A 355 10.09 7.52 -17.70
N ILE A 356 10.65 8.63 -17.27
CA ILE A 356 10.57 9.93 -17.94
C ILE A 356 11.93 10.19 -18.57
N TYR A 357 11.96 10.37 -19.90
CA TYR A 357 13.20 10.64 -20.61
C TYR A 357 13.83 11.94 -20.12
N SER A 358 15.14 12.09 -20.33
CA SER A 358 15.86 13.32 -20.01
C SER A 358 15.12 14.55 -20.53
N THR A 359 14.99 15.57 -19.65
CA THR A 359 14.24 16.82 -19.87
C THR A 359 12.72 16.68 -20.05
N GLY A 360 12.19 15.45 -20.11
CA GLY A 360 10.77 15.16 -20.28
C GLY A 360 9.92 15.56 -19.07
N LEU A 361 8.63 15.69 -19.31
CA LEU A 361 7.60 16.09 -18.37
C LEU A 361 6.46 15.07 -18.36
N ARG A 362 6.17 14.50 -17.20
CA ARG A 362 4.83 14.00 -16.89
C ARG A 362 3.97 15.22 -16.57
N GLN A 363 3.04 15.53 -17.46
CA GLN A 363 2.28 16.78 -17.39
C GLN A 363 1.46 16.90 -16.10
N PRO A 364 1.02 18.11 -15.71
CA PRO A 364 0.16 18.27 -14.55
C PRO A 364 -1.09 17.39 -14.67
N HIS A 365 -1.34 16.58 -13.65
CA HIS A 365 -2.45 15.63 -13.61
C HIS A 365 -2.85 15.32 -12.17
N PHE A 366 -3.95 14.59 -12.03
CA PHE A 366 -4.36 13.97 -10.76
C PHE A 366 -5.05 12.63 -11.01
N HIS A 367 -5.18 11.83 -9.95
CA HIS A 367 -5.88 10.55 -9.98
C HIS A 367 -7.24 10.65 -9.27
N PHE A 368 -8.28 10.08 -9.88
CA PHE A 368 -9.64 10.10 -9.33
C PHE A 368 -9.87 9.04 -8.26
N ASN A 369 -9.20 7.90 -8.37
CA ASN A 369 -9.54 6.69 -7.63
C ASN A 369 -8.37 6.02 -6.92
N ALA A 370 -7.22 6.71 -6.80
CA ALA A 370 -6.04 6.17 -6.14
C ALA A 370 -5.19 7.28 -5.52
N ASN A 371 -4.64 7.00 -4.34
CA ASN A 371 -3.43 7.68 -3.89
C ASN A 371 -2.24 7.12 -4.69
N GLU A 372 -1.19 7.91 -4.85
CA GLU A 372 0.05 7.52 -5.51
C GLU A 372 1.22 7.60 -4.52
N MET A 373 2.08 6.59 -4.53
CA MET A 373 3.36 6.61 -3.83
C MET A 373 4.45 6.12 -4.78
N GLY A 374 5.56 6.85 -4.84
CA GLY A 374 6.67 6.57 -5.75
C GLY A 374 8.01 6.49 -5.06
N TYR A 375 8.91 5.64 -5.56
CA TYR A 375 10.31 5.61 -5.16
C TYR A 375 11.20 5.83 -6.37
N VAL A 376 12.16 6.76 -6.26
CA VAL A 376 13.10 7.09 -7.34
C VAL A 376 14.22 6.05 -7.39
N ILE A 377 14.27 5.28 -8.49
CA ILE A 377 15.26 4.23 -8.75
C ILE A 377 16.54 4.80 -9.36
N SER A 378 16.41 5.66 -10.38
CA SER A 378 17.52 6.32 -11.08
C SER A 378 17.12 7.71 -11.54
N GLY A 379 18.09 8.57 -11.82
CA GLY A 379 17.82 9.93 -12.25
C GLY A 379 17.42 10.89 -11.13
N CYS A 380 16.99 12.05 -11.58
CA CYS A 380 16.64 13.18 -10.76
C CYS A 380 15.56 14.01 -11.45
N GLY A 381 14.77 14.71 -10.67
CA GLY A 381 13.67 15.48 -11.19
C GLY A 381 13.22 16.60 -10.29
N LYS A 382 12.20 17.29 -10.76
CA LYS A 382 11.44 18.28 -10.01
C LYS A 382 9.98 17.84 -9.98
N VAL A 383 9.41 17.82 -8.78
CA VAL A 383 7.99 17.59 -8.54
C VAL A 383 7.36 18.91 -8.13
N GLY A 384 6.18 19.20 -8.68
CA GLY A 384 5.32 20.25 -8.16
C GLY A 384 3.98 19.69 -7.73
N VAL A 385 3.46 20.20 -6.63
CA VAL A 385 2.21 19.76 -5.99
C VAL A 385 1.32 20.97 -5.75
N ILE A 386 0.07 20.88 -6.18
CA ILE A 386 -0.96 21.90 -6.03
C ILE A 386 -2.14 21.25 -5.32
N VAL A 387 -2.34 21.59 -4.04
CA VAL A 387 -3.41 21.01 -3.20
C VAL A 387 -4.59 21.96 -3.08
N SER A 388 -4.32 23.25 -2.89
CA SER A 388 -5.34 24.27 -2.73
C SER A 388 -4.83 25.65 -3.14
N HIS A 389 -5.70 26.65 -3.14
CA HIS A 389 -5.33 28.04 -3.45
C HIS A 389 -4.18 28.58 -2.59
N SER A 390 -4.03 28.09 -1.36
CA SER A 390 -2.98 28.53 -0.43
C SER A 390 -1.85 27.52 -0.24
N LEU A 391 -1.96 26.32 -0.81
CA LEU A 391 -0.97 25.26 -0.68
C LEU A 391 -0.52 24.75 -2.05
N SER A 392 0.60 25.31 -2.49
CA SER A 392 1.38 24.88 -3.65
C SER A 392 2.86 24.84 -3.26
N THR A 393 3.56 23.79 -3.64
CA THR A 393 5.00 23.64 -3.39
C THR A 393 5.67 22.89 -4.53
N ASP A 394 6.97 23.10 -4.68
CA ASP A 394 7.80 22.31 -5.58
C ASP A 394 9.11 21.94 -4.91
N PHE A 395 9.69 20.82 -5.34
CA PHE A 395 10.90 20.30 -4.75
C PHE A 395 11.65 19.40 -5.74
N THR A 396 12.94 19.24 -5.49
CA THR A 396 13.78 18.31 -6.24
C THR A 396 13.71 16.93 -5.62
N ILE A 397 13.88 15.92 -6.46
CA ILE A 397 13.92 14.51 -6.09
C ILE A 397 15.12 13.85 -6.76
N GLY A 398 15.68 12.85 -6.10
CA GLY A 398 16.73 11.99 -6.63
C GLY A 398 16.64 10.57 -6.09
N VAL A 399 17.58 9.73 -6.50
CA VAL A 399 17.63 8.31 -6.11
C VAL A 399 17.45 8.11 -4.62
N GLY A 400 16.49 7.27 -4.25
CA GLY A 400 16.17 6.97 -2.87
C GLY A 400 15.12 7.87 -2.22
N ASP A 401 14.64 8.90 -2.91
CA ASP A 401 13.51 9.68 -2.43
C ASP A 401 12.18 8.94 -2.64
N VAL A 402 11.29 9.08 -1.67
CA VAL A 402 9.91 8.60 -1.72
C VAL A 402 8.98 9.79 -1.84
N VAL A 403 8.04 9.72 -2.78
CA VAL A 403 7.00 10.74 -2.98
C VAL A 403 5.61 10.17 -2.68
N PHE A 404 4.69 11.01 -2.23
CA PHE A 404 3.30 10.65 -1.96
C PHE A 404 2.34 11.73 -2.45
N PHE A 405 1.28 11.34 -3.15
CA PHE A 405 0.20 12.21 -3.59
C PHE A 405 -1.14 11.58 -3.22
N ALA A 406 -1.97 12.30 -2.46
CA ALA A 406 -3.31 11.84 -2.12
C ALA A 406 -4.25 11.93 -3.34
N VAL A 407 -5.31 11.13 -3.38
CA VAL A 407 -6.37 11.19 -4.40
C VAL A 407 -6.77 12.65 -4.67
N GLY A 408 -6.88 13.03 -5.94
CA GLY A 408 -7.28 14.39 -6.36
C GLY A 408 -6.20 15.46 -6.23
N THR A 409 -4.99 15.13 -5.74
CA THR A 409 -3.89 16.09 -5.65
C THR A 409 -3.29 16.33 -7.04
N GLN A 410 -3.39 17.57 -7.52
CA GLN A 410 -2.76 17.97 -8.78
C GLN A 410 -1.24 18.01 -8.62
N HIS A 411 -0.52 17.33 -9.50
CA HIS A 411 0.93 17.31 -9.45
C HIS A 411 1.56 17.10 -10.84
N TYR A 412 2.85 17.41 -10.98
CA TYR A 412 3.64 17.17 -12.19
C TYR A 412 5.02 16.65 -11.82
N ILE A 413 5.68 15.95 -12.75
CA ILE A 413 7.02 15.41 -12.56
C ILE A 413 7.85 15.72 -13.79
N LYS A 414 8.94 16.46 -13.61
CA LYS A 414 9.86 16.84 -14.69
C LYS A 414 11.23 16.20 -14.45
N SER A 415 11.77 15.51 -15.46
CA SER A 415 13.18 15.11 -15.42
C SER A 415 14.08 16.34 -15.55
N THR A 416 15.12 16.43 -14.71
CA THR A 416 16.01 17.61 -14.64
C THR A 416 17.48 17.31 -14.91
N CYS A 417 17.86 16.04 -15.07
CA CYS A 417 19.21 15.65 -15.46
C CYS A 417 19.26 15.01 -16.84
N ASP A 418 20.48 14.80 -17.31
CA ASP A 418 20.80 14.19 -18.60
C ASP A 418 20.42 12.70 -18.67
N GLU A 419 20.28 12.03 -17.53
CA GLU A 419 19.79 10.66 -17.45
C GLU A 419 18.26 10.59 -17.27
N ASP A 420 17.68 9.47 -17.72
CA ASP A 420 16.25 9.20 -17.52
C ASP A 420 15.91 9.11 -16.03
N LEU A 421 14.79 9.73 -15.66
CA LEU A 421 14.19 9.59 -14.33
C LEU A 421 13.33 8.32 -14.31
N LEU A 422 13.65 7.38 -13.43
CA LEU A 422 12.93 6.12 -13.28
C LEU A 422 12.33 5.98 -11.89
N PHE A 423 11.03 5.71 -11.83
CA PHE A 423 10.31 5.35 -10.61
C PHE A 423 9.86 3.89 -10.64
N ILE A 424 9.70 3.32 -9.45
CA ILE A 424 8.58 2.40 -9.19
C ILE A 424 7.47 3.20 -8.52
N LEU A 425 6.24 3.03 -9.00
CA LEU A 425 5.03 3.67 -8.50
C LEU A 425 4.06 2.61 -7.99
N ALA A 426 3.33 2.94 -6.94
CA ALA A 426 2.21 2.19 -6.41
C ALA A 426 0.98 3.10 -6.30
N PHE A 427 -0.16 2.56 -6.69
CA PHE A 427 -1.45 3.25 -6.66
C PHE A 427 -2.42 2.47 -5.79
N SER A 428 -3.10 3.13 -4.86
CA SER A 428 -4.05 2.51 -3.93
C SER A 428 -5.40 2.17 -4.59
N THR A 429 -5.36 1.38 -5.66
CA THR A 429 -6.54 0.90 -6.38
C THR A 429 -6.35 -0.54 -6.85
N GLY A 430 -7.33 -1.38 -6.49
CA GLY A 430 -7.49 -2.74 -7.02
C GLY A 430 -8.28 -2.78 -8.35
N ASN A 431 -8.51 -1.62 -8.96
CA ASN A 431 -9.20 -1.45 -10.23
C ASN A 431 -8.31 -0.71 -11.24
N GLN A 432 -8.81 -0.48 -12.45
CA GLN A 432 -8.15 0.35 -13.45
C GLN A 432 -7.91 1.77 -12.89
N LEU A 433 -6.65 2.22 -12.90
CA LEU A 433 -6.28 3.58 -12.52
C LEU A 433 -6.97 4.61 -13.43
N GLN A 434 -7.56 5.63 -12.83
CA GLN A 434 -8.23 6.73 -13.53
C GLN A 434 -7.47 8.03 -13.28
N THR A 435 -7.03 8.65 -14.36
CA THR A 435 -6.20 9.86 -14.37
C THR A 435 -6.86 10.93 -15.22
N LEU A 436 -6.72 12.20 -14.84
CA LEU A 436 -7.06 13.33 -15.69
C LEU A 436 -5.85 14.23 -15.89
N ASP A 437 -5.52 14.48 -17.14
CA ASP A 437 -4.43 15.36 -17.53
C ASP A 437 -4.91 16.79 -17.75
N MET A 438 -3.99 17.75 -17.59
CA MET A 438 -4.31 19.17 -17.69
C MET A 438 -4.76 19.61 -19.07
N ASP A 439 -4.13 19.10 -20.13
CA ASP A 439 -4.53 19.36 -21.50
C ASP A 439 -5.95 18.86 -21.78
N ASP A 440 -6.31 17.66 -21.30
CA ASP A 440 -7.65 17.10 -21.45
C ASP A 440 -8.73 17.99 -20.85
N TYR A 441 -8.60 18.39 -19.58
CA TYR A 441 -9.63 19.21 -18.94
C TYR A 441 -9.64 20.66 -19.43
N PHE A 442 -8.50 21.21 -19.87
CA PHE A 442 -8.48 22.52 -20.53
C PHE A 442 -9.25 22.46 -21.84
N HIS A 443 -9.04 21.44 -22.66
CA HIS A 443 -9.72 21.29 -23.95
C HIS A 443 -11.19 20.90 -23.83
N ALA A 444 -11.58 20.22 -22.75
CA ALA A 444 -12.96 19.91 -22.43
C ALA A 444 -13.74 21.13 -21.92
N THR A 445 -13.07 22.13 -21.36
CA THR A 445 -13.71 23.36 -20.87
C THR A 445 -14.01 24.30 -22.03
N ALA A 446 -15.25 24.79 -22.11
CA ALA A 446 -15.64 25.68 -23.19
C ALA A 446 -14.81 26.98 -23.20
N ASP A 447 -14.32 27.39 -24.37
CA ASP A 447 -13.42 28.55 -24.51
C ASP A 447 -13.96 29.84 -23.87
N HIS A 448 -15.27 30.07 -23.89
CA HIS A 448 -15.87 31.27 -23.28
C HIS A 448 -15.81 31.24 -21.74
N ILE A 449 -15.85 30.06 -21.12
CA ILE A 449 -15.65 29.88 -19.68
C ILE A 449 -14.17 30.18 -19.35
N LEU A 450 -13.23 29.62 -20.13
CA LEU A 450 -11.80 29.92 -19.97
C LEU A 450 -11.53 31.42 -20.15
N ALA A 451 -12.17 32.06 -21.12
CA ALA A 451 -12.06 33.49 -21.36
C ALA A 451 -12.50 34.33 -20.16
N GLN A 452 -13.62 33.95 -19.52
CA GLN A 452 -14.10 34.59 -18.31
C GLN A 452 -13.14 34.37 -17.12
N LEU A 453 -12.61 33.16 -16.95
CA LEU A 453 -11.72 32.82 -15.84
C LEU A 453 -10.36 33.51 -15.93
N PHE A 454 -9.76 33.55 -17.12
CA PHE A 454 -8.39 34.03 -17.32
C PHE A 454 -8.31 35.46 -17.88
N PHE A 455 -9.45 36.13 -18.07
CA PHE A 455 -9.53 37.46 -18.70
C PHE A 455 -8.79 37.54 -20.04
N LYS A 456 -8.80 36.44 -20.81
CA LYS A 456 -8.13 36.30 -22.10
C LYS A 456 -9.19 36.15 -23.20
N LYS A 457 -8.97 36.76 -24.37
CA LYS A 457 -9.94 36.68 -25.48
C LYS A 457 -10.19 35.21 -25.88
N GLN A 458 -11.45 34.89 -26.19
CA GLN A 458 -11.87 33.51 -26.46
C GLN A 458 -11.07 32.87 -27.60
N GLU A 459 -10.80 33.61 -28.68
CA GLU A 459 -10.04 33.10 -29.82
C GLU A 459 -8.60 32.71 -29.50
N GLU A 460 -8.03 33.21 -28.39
CA GLU A 460 -6.66 32.89 -27.99
C GLU A 460 -6.52 31.46 -27.47
N PHE A 461 -7.58 30.84 -26.92
CA PHE A 461 -7.52 29.45 -26.43
C PHE A 461 -7.36 28.44 -27.57
N LYS A 462 -7.74 28.82 -28.80
CA LYS A 462 -7.50 28.02 -30.01
C LYS A 462 -6.01 27.89 -30.37
N LYS A 463 -5.14 28.68 -29.73
CA LYS A 463 -3.68 28.57 -29.89
C LYS A 463 -3.08 27.47 -29.02
N ILE A 464 -3.82 26.92 -28.06
CA ILE A 464 -3.39 25.75 -27.30
C ILE A 464 -3.56 24.52 -28.21
N PRO A 465 -2.49 23.80 -28.56
CA PRO A 465 -2.60 22.65 -29.44
C PRO A 465 -3.40 21.53 -28.77
N ARG A 466 -4.17 20.80 -29.59
CA ARG A 466 -4.76 19.51 -29.21
C ARG A 466 -3.87 18.40 -29.73
N PHE A 467 -3.44 17.53 -28.83
CA PHE A 467 -2.68 16.37 -29.20
C PHE A 467 -3.61 15.17 -29.38
N ASN A 468 -3.31 14.32 -30.38
CA ASN A 468 -4.04 13.07 -30.60
C ASN A 468 -3.43 11.89 -29.81
N GLU A 469 -2.20 12.07 -29.31
CA GLU A 469 -1.46 11.10 -28.53
C GLU A 469 -1.41 11.56 -27.08
N ASP A 470 -1.56 10.61 -26.14
CA ASP A 470 -1.45 10.88 -24.70
C ASP A 470 -0.01 11.31 -24.34
N GLN A 471 0.11 12.24 -23.38
CA GLN A 471 1.39 12.82 -22.92
C GLN A 471 2.28 13.38 -24.04
N ALA A 472 1.69 13.82 -25.15
CA ALA A 472 2.38 14.39 -26.31
C ALA A 472 2.99 15.77 -26.07
N ILE A 473 2.86 16.32 -24.85
CA ILE A 473 3.47 17.59 -24.42
C ILE A 473 5.01 17.63 -24.59
N ASN A 474 5.64 16.47 -24.75
CA ASN A 474 7.08 16.32 -24.94
C ASN A 474 7.50 16.30 -26.41
N LEU A 475 6.56 16.41 -27.35
CA LEU A 475 6.86 16.60 -28.77
C LEU A 475 7.34 18.04 -29.05
N PRO A 476 8.25 18.23 -30.01
CA PRO A 476 8.84 19.52 -30.35
C PRO A 476 7.86 20.54 -30.95
#